data_AF-A0AAU5TZH6-F1
#
_entry.id   AF-A0AAU5TZH6-F1
#
_cell.length_a   1.000
_cell.length_b   1.000
_cell.length_c   1.000
_cell.angle_alpha   90.00
_cell.angle_beta   90.00
_cell.angle_gamma   90.00
#
_symmetry.space_group_name_H-M   'P 1'
#
loop_
_entity.id
_entity.type
_entity.pdbx_description
1 polymer ?
#
loop_
_entity_poly.entity_id
_entity_poly.type
_entity_poly.pdbx_seq_one_letter_code
_entity_poly.pdbx_strand_id
1 'polypeptide(L)'
;MALLTLADAKKQLNLKTDADDDELQVYVDAVTAPIEEYIGPVEPRAVVERHDAEGGRRVLVLRTMPVLSLTSVLPVLSGDAAYPVDGLTLDPETGELRRLDRGVFRGLLDVTVQAGRAEISSTINLAARMFVQHLWRTQRPSRSGGLAGGGDDYSVSEPIVGYGYAVPNRVLELLAPYRLPPGVA
;
A
#
# COMPACT_ATOMS: atom_id res chain seq x y z
N MET A 1 -11.75 -5.82 0.17
CA MET A 1 -11.30 -6.80 1.18
C MET A 1 -10.45 -6.02 2.15
N ALA A 2 -10.78 -6.02 3.44
CA ALA A 2 -10.06 -5.20 4.42
C ALA A 2 -8.69 -5.79 4.74
N LEU A 3 -7.67 -4.93 4.93
CA LEU A 3 -6.33 -5.33 5.37
C LEU A 3 -6.35 -6.11 6.70
N LEU A 4 -7.15 -5.61 7.65
CA LEU A 4 -7.31 -6.16 8.99
C LEU A 4 -8.77 -6.00 9.43
N THR A 5 -9.32 -7.01 10.09
CA THR A 5 -10.67 -6.94 10.67
C THR A 5 -10.61 -6.70 12.18
N LEU A 6 -11.70 -6.15 12.75
CA LEU A 6 -11.83 -6.00 14.21
C LEU A 6 -11.68 -7.35 14.94
N ALA A 7 -12.30 -8.41 14.40
CA ALA A 7 -12.19 -9.76 14.96
C ALA A 7 -10.73 -10.26 14.99
N ASP A 8 -9.95 -9.92 13.97
CA ASP A 8 -8.54 -10.27 13.89
C ASP A 8 -7.68 -9.50 14.89
N ALA A 9 -7.97 -8.21 15.08
CA ALA A 9 -7.33 -7.39 16.09
C ALA A 9 -7.66 -7.89 17.51
N LYS A 10 -8.92 -8.23 17.78
CA LYS A 10 -9.33 -8.79 19.09
C LYS A 10 -8.63 -10.10 19.40
N LYS A 11 -8.53 -11.00 18.41
CA LYS A 11 -7.75 -12.24 18.53
C LYS A 11 -6.27 -11.96 18.84
N GLN A 12 -5.64 -11.01 18.15
CA GLN A 12 -4.24 -10.62 18.38
C GLN A 12 -4.02 -10.08 19.80
N LEU A 13 -4.98 -9.30 20.30
CA LEU A 13 -4.91 -8.64 21.61
C LEU A 13 -5.43 -9.51 22.76
N ASN A 14 -5.94 -10.71 22.47
CA ASN A 14 -6.63 -11.58 23.42
C ASN A 14 -7.82 -10.90 24.14
N LEU A 15 -8.52 -9.99 23.43
CA LEU A 15 -9.73 -9.34 23.94
C LEU A 15 -10.94 -10.26 23.78
N LYS A 16 -11.67 -10.49 24.86
CA LYS A 16 -12.80 -11.43 24.93
C LYS A 16 -14.16 -10.75 24.99
N THR A 17 -14.18 -9.44 25.14
CA THR A 17 -15.38 -8.61 25.33
C THR A 17 -15.41 -7.52 24.26
N ASP A 18 -16.58 -6.91 24.10
CA ASP A 18 -16.82 -5.88 23.08
C ASP A 18 -16.72 -4.46 23.64
N ALA A 19 -16.29 -4.31 24.90
CA ALA A 19 -16.24 -3.03 25.61
C ALA A 19 -15.36 -1.97 24.95
N ASP A 20 -14.34 -2.40 24.22
CA ASP A 20 -13.33 -1.55 23.58
C ASP A 20 -13.47 -1.54 22.05
N ASP A 21 -14.56 -2.10 21.48
CA ASP A 21 -14.67 -2.36 20.04
C ASP A 21 -14.63 -1.08 19.19
N ASP A 22 -15.37 -0.04 19.60
CA ASP A 22 -15.40 1.25 18.91
C ASP A 22 -14.01 1.92 18.90
N GLU A 23 -13.29 1.85 20.02
CA GLU A 23 -11.93 2.39 20.13
C GLU A 23 -10.94 1.57 19.30
N LEU A 24 -11.02 0.24 19.37
CA LEU A 24 -10.15 -0.65 18.62
C LEU A 24 -10.36 -0.52 17.11
N GLN A 25 -11.58 -0.26 16.66
CA GLN A 25 -11.89 -0.04 15.25
C GLN A 25 -11.09 1.15 14.69
N VAL A 26 -10.93 2.24 15.45
CA VAL A 26 -10.12 3.40 15.04
C VAL A 26 -8.69 3.00 14.73
N TYR A 27 -8.08 2.13 15.55
CA TYR A 27 -6.72 1.64 15.30
C TYR A 27 -6.66 0.68 14.11
N VAL A 28 -7.68 -0.18 13.93
CA VAL A 28 -7.78 -1.09 12.77
C VAL A 28 -7.85 -0.29 11.47
N ASP A 29 -8.62 0.79 11.44
CA ASP A 29 -8.74 1.64 10.25
C ASP A 29 -7.45 2.45 10.00
N ALA A 30 -6.77 2.88 11.07
CA ALA A 30 -5.58 3.71 10.99
C ALA A 30 -4.33 2.98 10.45
N VAL A 31 -4.23 1.64 10.58
CA VAL A 31 -3.02 0.92 10.14
C VAL A 31 -2.91 0.73 8.64
N THR A 32 -4.00 0.89 7.88
CA THR A 32 -3.99 0.68 6.43
C THR A 32 -3.12 1.70 5.72
N ALA A 33 -3.30 3.00 5.97
CA ALA A 33 -2.58 4.04 5.24
C ALA A 33 -1.05 3.98 5.39
N PRO A 34 -0.46 3.82 6.60
CA PRO A 34 0.99 3.70 6.75
C PRO A 34 1.57 2.43 6.09
N ILE A 35 0.80 1.34 6.06
CA ILE A 35 1.21 0.10 5.39
C ILE A 35 1.18 0.30 3.87
N GLU A 36 0.09 0.86 3.33
CA GLU A 36 -0.05 1.13 1.90
C GLU A 36 0.98 2.13 1.38
N GLU A 37 1.43 3.09 2.20
CA GLU A 37 2.54 3.98 1.87
C GLU A 37 3.84 3.21 1.57
N TYR A 38 4.07 2.11 2.31
CA TYR A 38 5.30 1.33 2.20
C TYR A 38 5.24 0.26 1.10
N ILE A 39 4.08 -0.38 0.90
CA ILE A 39 3.92 -1.54 0.00
C ILE A 39 2.95 -1.32 -1.17
N GLY A 40 2.40 -0.11 -1.30
CA GLY A 40 1.35 0.21 -2.25
C GLY A 40 -0.04 -0.28 -1.83
N PRO A 41 -1.07 -0.05 -2.67
CA PRO A 41 -2.45 -0.36 -2.35
C PRO A 41 -2.64 -1.84 -2.03
N VAL A 42 -3.34 -2.11 -0.93
CA VAL A 42 -3.75 -3.44 -0.52
C VAL A 42 -5.19 -3.68 -0.97
N GLU A 43 -6.06 -2.71 -0.72
CA GLU A 43 -7.48 -2.82 -1.06
C GLU A 43 -7.73 -2.44 -2.53
N PRO A 44 -8.51 -3.25 -3.29
CA PRO A 44 -8.83 -2.94 -4.68
C PRO A 44 -9.54 -1.59 -4.83
N ARG A 45 -8.97 -0.68 -5.63
CA ARG A 45 -9.55 0.62 -5.96
C ARG A 45 -9.24 1.05 -7.39
N ALA A 46 -10.17 1.77 -8.01
CA ALA A 46 -9.95 2.42 -9.29
C ALA A 46 -9.04 3.65 -9.09
N VAL A 47 -7.97 3.74 -9.87
CA VAL A 47 -7.03 4.87 -9.86
C VAL A 47 -6.85 5.37 -11.28
N VAL A 48 -6.85 6.69 -11.44
CA VAL A 48 -6.53 7.36 -12.70
C VAL A 48 -5.20 8.07 -12.54
N GLU A 49 -4.26 7.74 -13.42
CA GLU A 49 -2.96 8.37 -13.47
C GLU A 49 -2.76 9.14 -14.77
N ARG A 50 -2.34 10.38 -14.63
CA ARG A 50 -1.91 11.18 -15.78
C ARG A 50 -0.45 10.92 -16.12
N HIS A 51 -0.17 10.63 -17.38
CA HIS A 51 1.16 10.36 -17.91
C HIS A 51 1.46 11.23 -19.13
N ASP A 52 2.60 11.91 -19.10
CA ASP A 52 3.10 12.68 -20.23
C ASP A 52 3.96 11.80 -21.13
N ALA A 53 3.46 11.56 -22.34
CA ALA A 53 4.14 10.84 -23.40
C ALA A 53 4.37 11.70 -24.65
N GLU A 54 4.32 13.03 -24.58
CA GLU A 54 4.42 13.93 -25.74
C GLU A 54 5.68 13.66 -26.58
N GLY A 55 6.82 13.40 -25.93
CA GLY A 55 8.09 13.07 -26.59
C GLY A 55 8.18 11.67 -27.23
N GLY A 56 7.14 10.84 -27.12
CA GLY A 56 7.17 9.45 -27.56
C GLY A 56 7.84 8.54 -26.51
N ARG A 57 7.04 7.73 -25.80
CA ARG A 57 7.53 6.80 -24.77
C ARG A 57 7.31 5.36 -25.19
N ARG A 58 8.34 4.50 -25.13
CA ARG A 58 8.17 3.05 -25.39
C ARG A 58 7.55 2.31 -24.21
N VAL A 59 7.72 2.85 -23.01
CA VAL A 59 7.24 2.29 -21.75
C VAL A 59 6.65 3.44 -20.95
N LEU A 60 5.46 3.24 -20.39
CA LEU A 60 4.92 4.08 -19.33
C LEU A 60 5.06 3.30 -18.03
N VAL A 61 5.58 3.95 -16.98
CA VAL A 61 5.70 3.34 -15.65
C VAL A 61 4.65 3.94 -14.77
N LEU A 62 3.71 3.13 -14.31
CA LEU A 62 2.67 3.54 -13.39
C LEU A 62 3.25 3.91 -12.03
N ARG A 63 2.65 4.90 -11.37
CA ARG A 63 3.05 5.34 -10.02
C ARG A 63 2.29 4.58 -8.93
N THR A 64 1.21 3.90 -9.28
CA THR A 64 0.39 3.11 -8.37
C THR A 64 0.56 1.65 -8.73
N MET A 65 1.06 0.89 -7.76
CA MET A 65 1.34 -0.53 -7.87
C MET A 65 1.21 -1.15 -6.48
N PRO A 66 0.78 -2.41 -6.33
CA PRO A 66 0.48 -3.37 -7.39
C PRO A 66 -0.83 -3.05 -8.15
N VAL A 67 -0.91 -3.51 -9.39
CA VAL A 67 -2.07 -3.34 -10.27
C VAL A 67 -2.72 -4.68 -10.56
N LEU A 68 -4.04 -4.76 -10.43
CA LEU A 68 -4.83 -5.95 -10.77
C LEU A 68 -5.15 -6.01 -12.26
N SER A 69 -5.55 -4.88 -12.85
CA SER A 69 -5.89 -4.80 -14.26
C SER A 69 -5.83 -3.37 -14.81
N LEU A 70 -5.53 -3.28 -16.10
CA LEU A 70 -5.67 -2.05 -16.88
C LEU A 70 -7.13 -1.90 -17.36
N THR A 71 -7.72 -0.74 -17.11
CA THR A 71 -9.11 -0.45 -17.49
C THR A 71 -9.18 0.39 -18.76
N SER A 72 -8.36 1.44 -18.88
CA SER A 72 -8.33 2.29 -20.08
C SER A 72 -7.05 3.11 -20.19
N VAL A 73 -6.72 3.52 -21.42
CA VAL A 73 -5.66 4.50 -21.72
C VAL A 73 -6.23 5.50 -22.72
N LEU A 74 -6.62 6.66 -22.22
CA LEU A 74 -7.34 7.67 -22.99
C LEU A 74 -6.52 8.95 -23.13
N PRO A 75 -6.60 9.64 -24.27
CA PRO A 75 -5.97 10.93 -24.43
C PRO A 75 -6.73 12.00 -23.64
N VAL A 76 -5.98 12.92 -23.04
CA VAL A 76 -6.53 14.09 -22.35
C VAL A 76 -6.87 15.20 -23.34
N LEU A 77 -6.04 15.36 -24.38
CA LEU A 77 -6.19 16.41 -25.38
C LEU A 77 -6.98 15.89 -26.59
N SER A 78 -7.85 16.76 -27.13
CA SER A 78 -8.63 16.44 -28.33
C SER A 78 -7.71 16.25 -29.55
N GLY A 79 -7.86 15.13 -30.25
CA GLY A 79 -7.09 14.80 -31.46
C GLY A 79 -5.93 13.83 -31.22
N ASP A 80 -5.57 13.56 -29.97
CA ASP A 80 -4.63 12.49 -29.63
C ASP A 80 -5.28 11.11 -29.72
N ALA A 81 -4.45 10.07 -29.84
CA ALA A 81 -4.90 8.69 -29.99
C ALA A 81 -5.19 8.03 -28.64
N ALA A 82 -6.31 7.32 -28.55
CA ALA A 82 -6.55 6.33 -27.50
C ALA A 82 -5.81 5.03 -27.79
N TYR A 83 -5.43 4.31 -26.74
CA TYR A 83 -4.75 3.03 -26.86
C TYR A 83 -5.67 1.93 -26.32
N PRO A 84 -6.11 0.98 -27.18
CA PRO A 84 -7.00 -0.08 -26.76
C PRO A 84 -6.22 -1.07 -25.87
N VAL A 85 -6.84 -1.51 -24.78
CA VAL A 85 -6.20 -2.31 -23.72
C VAL A 85 -5.68 -3.66 -24.23
N ASP A 86 -6.38 -4.27 -25.20
CA ASP A 86 -5.99 -5.53 -25.83
C ASP A 86 -4.70 -5.43 -26.68
N GLY A 87 -4.32 -4.22 -27.08
CA GLY A 87 -3.05 -3.92 -27.74
C GLY A 87 -1.88 -3.68 -26.79
N LEU A 88 -2.09 -3.81 -25.48
CA LEU A 88 -1.13 -3.45 -24.44
C LEU A 88 -0.76 -4.65 -23.56
N THR A 89 0.43 -4.59 -22.96
CA THR A 89 0.86 -5.47 -21.90
C THR A 89 1.22 -4.64 -20.68
N LEU A 90 0.69 -5.04 -19.53
CA LEU A 90 0.97 -4.46 -18.23
C LEU A 90 1.67 -5.52 -17.39
N ASP A 91 2.82 -5.16 -16.84
CA ASP A 91 3.41 -5.89 -15.72
C ASP A 91 2.79 -5.37 -14.40
N PRO A 92 2.00 -6.20 -13.70
CA PRO A 92 1.27 -5.79 -12.50
C PRO A 92 2.19 -5.49 -11.29
N GLU A 93 3.41 -6.06 -11.28
CA GLU A 93 4.35 -5.93 -10.17
C GLU A 93 5.32 -4.77 -10.36
N THR A 94 5.65 -4.39 -11.60
CA THR A 94 6.55 -3.25 -11.89
C THR A 94 5.80 -2.01 -12.36
N GLY A 95 4.53 -2.14 -12.72
CA GLY A 95 3.74 -1.06 -13.31
C GLY A 95 4.18 -0.71 -14.73
N GLU A 96 5.00 -1.53 -15.39
CA GLU A 96 5.44 -1.27 -16.76
C GLU A 96 4.31 -1.55 -17.75
N LEU A 97 3.89 -0.51 -18.46
CA LEU A 97 2.92 -0.57 -19.54
C LEU A 97 3.62 -0.41 -20.89
N ARG A 98 3.43 -1.39 -21.79
CA ARG A 98 4.05 -1.45 -23.12
C ARG A 98 3.02 -1.78 -24.18
N ARG A 99 3.25 -1.31 -25.40
CA ARG A 99 2.44 -1.72 -26.57
C ARG A 99 2.95 -3.05 -27.11
N LEU A 100 2.04 -3.97 -27.44
CA LEU A 100 2.37 -5.27 -28.02
C LEU A 100 3.00 -5.14 -29.42
N ASP A 101 2.64 -4.09 -30.16
CA ASP A 101 3.19 -3.76 -31.48
C ASP A 101 4.58 -3.11 -31.43
N ARG A 102 5.18 -2.97 -30.23
CA ARG A 102 6.47 -2.30 -30.00
C ARG A 102 6.50 -0.82 -30.39
N GLY A 103 5.33 -0.20 -30.56
CA GLY A 103 5.18 1.22 -30.84
C GLY A 103 5.54 2.10 -29.65
N VAL A 104 5.27 3.40 -29.80
CA VAL A 104 5.43 4.41 -28.73
C VAL A 104 4.08 4.98 -28.33
N PHE A 105 3.90 5.25 -27.04
CA PHE A 105 2.86 6.12 -26.54
C PHE A 105 3.19 7.57 -26.88
N ARG A 106 2.16 8.35 -27.18
CA ARG A 106 2.23 9.76 -27.56
C ARG A 106 1.08 10.51 -26.92
N GLY A 107 1.33 11.78 -26.58
CA GLY A 107 0.35 12.70 -26.02
C GLY A 107 0.27 12.64 -24.50
N LEU A 108 -0.68 13.39 -23.96
CA LEU A 108 -1.00 13.38 -22.53
C LEU A 108 -2.11 12.35 -22.29
N LEU A 109 -1.84 11.35 -21.44
CA LEU A 109 -2.70 10.17 -21.30
C LEU A 109 -3.22 10.04 -19.87
N ASP A 110 -4.52 9.80 -19.74
CA ASP A 110 -5.13 9.33 -18.50
C ASP A 110 -5.24 7.80 -18.56
N VAL A 111 -4.47 7.15 -17.69
CA VAL A 111 -4.40 5.69 -17.55
C VAL A 111 -5.25 5.29 -16.35
N THR A 112 -6.32 4.53 -16.60
CA THR A 112 -7.19 4.03 -15.53
C THR A 112 -6.86 2.58 -15.23
N VAL A 113 -6.60 2.27 -13.97
CA VAL A 113 -6.27 0.92 -13.48
C VAL A 113 -7.11 0.54 -12.28
N GLN A 114 -7.26 -0.76 -12.05
CA GLN A 114 -7.66 -1.30 -10.75
C GLN A 114 -6.39 -1.60 -9.96
N ALA A 115 -6.02 -0.74 -9.03
CA ALA A 115 -4.88 -0.95 -8.14
C ALA A 115 -5.29 -1.77 -6.92
N GLY A 116 -4.36 -2.54 -6.35
CA GLY A 116 -4.61 -3.36 -5.16
C GLY A 116 -4.05 -4.77 -5.30
N ARG A 117 -4.39 -5.63 -4.33
CA ARG A 117 -3.95 -7.04 -4.28
C ARG A 117 -5.14 -7.97 -4.41
N ALA A 118 -4.98 -9.04 -5.20
CA ALA A 118 -6.03 -10.05 -5.36
C ALA A 118 -6.21 -10.84 -4.05
N GLU A 119 -5.11 -11.07 -3.35
CA GLU A 119 -5.05 -11.73 -2.06
C GLU A 119 -4.09 -10.98 -1.13
N ILE A 120 -4.44 -10.89 0.15
CA ILE A 120 -3.57 -10.34 1.18
C ILE A 120 -2.72 -11.48 1.74
N SER A 121 -1.40 -11.40 1.54
CA SER A 121 -0.46 -12.33 2.14
C SER A 121 -0.63 -12.38 3.66
N SER A 122 -0.56 -13.59 4.23
CA SER A 122 -0.58 -13.78 5.68
C SER A 122 0.50 -12.97 6.40
N THR A 123 1.64 -12.72 5.74
CA THR A 123 2.73 -11.86 6.24
C THR A 123 2.29 -10.41 6.37
N ILE A 124 1.59 -9.86 5.38
CA ILE A 124 1.07 -8.48 5.40
C ILE A 124 0.01 -8.34 6.50
N ASN A 125 -0.88 -9.33 6.62
CA ASN A 125 -1.90 -9.34 7.68
C ASN A 125 -1.26 -9.46 9.09
N LEU A 126 -0.21 -10.28 9.25
CA LEU A 126 0.54 -10.38 10.49
C LEU A 126 1.21 -9.04 10.85
N ALA A 127 1.82 -8.36 9.87
CA ALA A 127 2.40 -7.04 10.06
C ALA A 127 1.35 -6.01 10.54
N ALA A 128 0.14 -6.00 9.94
CA ALA A 128 -0.96 -5.14 10.37
C ALA A 128 -1.42 -5.44 11.81
N ARG A 129 -1.52 -6.73 12.19
CA ARG A 129 -1.85 -7.14 13.57
C ARG A 129 -0.80 -6.67 14.58
N MET A 130 0.48 -6.82 14.24
CA MET A 130 1.59 -6.36 15.08
C MET A 130 1.58 -4.84 15.24
N PHE A 131 1.24 -4.12 14.18
CA PHE A 131 1.15 -2.67 14.21
C PHE A 131 -0.01 -2.18 15.08
N VAL A 132 -1.23 -2.74 14.93
CA VAL A 132 -2.35 -2.44 15.84
C VAL A 132 -2.00 -2.76 17.29
N GLN A 133 -1.33 -3.90 17.55
CA GLN A 133 -0.91 -4.25 18.90
C GLN A 133 0.07 -3.24 19.49
N HIS A 134 0.97 -2.69 18.68
CA HIS A 134 1.89 -1.65 19.11
C HIS A 134 1.11 -0.38 19.51
N LEU A 135 0.26 0.14 18.61
CA LEU A 135 -0.54 1.34 18.87
C LEU A 135 -1.42 1.18 20.12
N TRP A 136 -2.13 0.06 20.24
CA TRP A 136 -2.97 -0.25 21.39
C TRP A 136 -2.23 -0.30 22.73
N ARG A 137 -0.96 -0.72 22.73
CA ARG A 137 -0.14 -0.74 23.96
C ARG A 137 0.35 0.64 24.34
N THR A 138 0.69 1.48 23.36
CA THR A 138 1.22 2.84 23.60
C THR A 138 0.20 3.80 24.21
N GLN A 139 -1.10 3.51 24.10
CA GLN A 139 -2.16 4.35 24.70
C GLN A 139 -2.16 4.35 26.23
N ARG A 140 -1.55 3.35 26.89
CA ARG A 140 -1.54 3.23 28.35
C ARG A 140 -0.15 3.59 28.88
N PRO A 141 0.00 4.56 29.81
CA PRO A 141 1.29 4.81 30.45
C PRO A 141 1.76 3.53 31.14
N SER A 142 3.06 3.22 31.04
CA SER A 142 3.66 2.01 31.64
C SER A 142 3.24 1.92 33.11
N ARG A 143 2.37 0.95 33.45
CA ARG A 143 1.76 0.82 34.78
C ARG A 143 2.71 0.26 35.85
N SER A 144 4.01 0.36 35.67
CA SER A 144 4.99 0.04 36.70
C SER A 144 6.26 0.84 36.48
N GLY A 145 6.78 1.46 37.52
CA GLY A 145 8.16 1.97 37.60
C GLY A 145 9.24 0.89 37.54
N GLY A 146 8.98 -0.23 36.86
CA GLY A 146 10.00 -1.09 36.32
C GLY A 146 10.42 -0.49 34.99
N LEU A 147 11.71 -0.17 34.87
CA LEU A 147 12.37 0.14 33.62
C LEU A 147 11.71 -0.66 32.49
N ALA A 148 11.19 0.03 31.47
CA ALA A 148 11.06 -0.56 30.14
C ALA A 148 12.48 -0.78 29.58
N GLY A 149 13.29 -1.57 30.30
CA GLY A 149 14.57 -2.09 29.91
C GLY A 149 14.33 -3.47 29.34
N GLY A 150 14.13 -3.52 28.03
CA GLY A 150 14.00 -4.73 27.23
C GLY A 150 14.31 -4.35 25.80
N GLY A 151 15.59 -4.46 25.45
CA GLY A 151 16.25 -3.90 24.27
C GLY A 151 15.57 -4.08 22.91
N ASP A 152 15.85 -3.12 22.04
CA ASP A 152 16.00 -3.17 20.58
C ASP A 152 14.82 -3.63 19.69
N ASP A 153 13.90 -4.47 20.14
CA ASP A 153 12.89 -5.11 19.27
C ASP A 153 11.71 -4.18 18.84
N TYR A 154 11.51 -3.08 19.55
CA TYR A 154 10.57 -2.00 19.21
C TYR A 154 11.28 -0.67 18.96
N SER A 155 12.63 -0.67 18.91
CA SER A 155 13.38 0.49 18.47
C SER A 155 13.09 0.76 16.98
N VAL A 156 13.04 2.02 16.59
CA VAL A 156 12.76 2.42 15.20
C VAL A 156 14.00 3.12 14.66
N SER A 157 14.61 2.54 13.62
CA SER A 157 15.85 3.05 13.04
C SER A 157 15.65 3.72 11.67
N GLU A 158 14.56 3.39 10.96
CA GLU A 158 14.21 4.00 9.68
C GLU A 158 12.80 4.61 9.75
N PRO A 159 12.67 5.95 9.62
CA PRO A 159 11.36 6.58 9.58
C PRO A 159 10.69 6.36 8.22
N ILE A 160 9.39 6.07 8.22
CA ILE A 160 8.56 6.27 7.03
C ILE A 160 8.30 7.78 6.91
N VAL A 161 8.45 8.34 5.70
CA VAL A 161 8.16 9.75 5.43
C VAL A 161 6.71 10.05 5.82
N GLY A 162 6.48 11.12 6.59
CA GLY A 162 5.14 11.49 7.09
C GLY A 162 4.67 10.76 8.36
N TYR A 163 5.19 9.57 8.67
CA TYR A 163 4.80 8.79 9.86
C TYR A 163 5.88 8.68 10.95
N GLY A 164 7.12 9.06 10.66
CA GLY A 164 8.20 9.13 11.64
C GLY A 164 8.45 7.80 12.34
N TYR A 165 8.49 7.82 13.68
CA TYR A 165 8.77 6.66 14.54
C TYR A 165 7.51 5.88 14.97
N ALA A 166 6.37 6.11 14.33
CA ALA A 166 5.11 5.46 14.72
C ALA A 166 5.04 3.97 14.32
N VAL A 167 5.82 3.55 13.32
CA VAL A 167 5.81 2.17 12.79
C VAL A 167 6.99 1.37 13.36
N PRO A 168 6.76 0.22 14.03
CA PRO A 168 7.84 -0.60 14.57
C PRO A 168 8.75 -1.20 13.50
N ASN A 169 10.07 -1.30 13.76
CA ASN A 169 11.03 -1.92 12.82
C ASN A 169 10.63 -3.33 12.36
N ARG A 170 10.11 -4.16 13.27
CA ARG A 170 9.66 -5.51 12.92
C ARG A 170 8.50 -5.54 11.92
N VAL A 171 7.64 -4.53 11.94
CA VAL A 171 6.59 -4.36 10.92
C VAL A 171 7.24 -4.07 9.57
N LEU A 172 8.24 -3.18 9.53
CA LEU A 172 8.99 -2.86 8.32
C LEU A 172 9.74 -4.08 7.77
N GLU A 173 10.41 -4.86 8.61
CA GLU A 173 11.14 -6.07 8.20
C GLU A 173 10.20 -7.12 7.59
N LEU A 174 9.01 -7.32 8.16
CA LEU A 174 8.00 -8.21 7.60
C LEU A 174 7.47 -7.71 6.24
N LEU A 175 7.39 -6.39 6.07
CA LEU A 175 6.91 -5.76 4.84
C LEU A 175 8.01 -5.56 3.78
N ALA A 176 9.28 -5.68 4.13
CA ALA A 176 10.42 -5.42 3.25
C ALA A 176 10.36 -6.16 1.89
N PRO A 177 9.92 -7.44 1.82
CA PRO A 177 9.76 -8.14 0.54
C PRO A 177 8.70 -7.53 -0.40
N TYR A 178 7.80 -6.70 0.12
CA TYR A 178 6.70 -6.08 -0.62
C TYR A 178 6.92 -4.58 -0.86
N ARG A 179 8.09 -4.05 -0.48
CA ARG A 179 8.40 -2.63 -0.53
C ARG A 179 8.32 -2.10 -1.96
N LEU A 180 7.71 -0.93 -2.11
CA LEU A 180 7.68 -0.22 -3.39
C LEU A 180 9.10 0.12 -3.88
N PRO A 181 9.35 0.12 -5.20
CA PRO A 181 10.62 0.58 -5.76
C PRO A 181 10.94 2.03 -5.38
N PRO A 182 12.22 2.42 -5.36
CA PRO A 182 12.61 3.81 -5.10
C PRO A 182 11.95 4.78 -6.09
N GLY A 183 11.40 5.89 -5.58
CA GLY A 183 10.79 6.96 -6.39
C GLY A 183 9.28 6.82 -6.65
N VAL A 184 8.61 5.87 -5.98
CA VAL A 184 7.16 5.62 -6.10
C VAL A 184 6.38 6.05 -4.83
N ALA A 185 7.09 6.36 -3.73
CA ALA A 185 6.53 6.88 -2.48
C ALA A 185 6.70 8.40 -2.39
#